data_AF-A0A971S2P0-F1
#
_entry.id   AF-A0A971S2P0-F1
#
_cell.length_a   1.000
_cell.length_b   1.000
_cell.length_c   1.000
_cell.angle_alpha   90.00
_cell.angle_beta   90.00
_cell.angle_gamma   90.00
#
_symmetry.space_group_name_H-M   'P 1'
#
loop_
_entity.id
_entity.type
_entity.pdbx_description
1 polymer ?
#
loop_
_entity_poly.entity_id
_entity_poly.type
_entity_poly.pdbx_seq_one_letter_code
_entity_poly.pdbx_strand_id
1 'polypeptide(L)'
;MDFGGMSCNFKLMLFASFLATGLLATGCGGQRFQTPNIDSQYRKMLELQQQRSNFSKEERELEKRLPEGSPELYERLGDGYLGQGNQAMAFIEYSKALRVDPKRLSARQKIGYLLLKRDMYAEAFKEFDAVVTAQPKNAGALQGKATALLHMNRLDDARQVLSAAIEAEPALWQAHILSGIIHDRKKEFGPATEAYRKAISINPKSALAYNNLGISHYALGNYRQSAEALLTALNLDPSSKKTYNNLGLALFRMNMYEDSLEAFKKGGDEASAYNNVGVLYLKDGQHEKAIAAFEKAIELKPSYYVTAQSNLEKARAALKADKGPFPGSPCQLPAN
;
A
#
# COMPACT_ATOMS: atom_id res chain seq x y z
N MET A 1 39.07 54.83 -38.67
CA MET A 1 38.61 53.47 -38.41
C MET A 1 39.71 52.81 -37.58
N ASP A 2 39.90 53.29 -36.36
CA ASP A 2 39.34 52.72 -35.12
C ASP A 2 39.93 51.33 -34.85
N PHE A 3 41.04 51.25 -34.09
CA PHE A 3 41.13 51.12 -32.61
C PHE A 3 40.42 49.84 -32.13
N GLY A 4 41.02 48.86 -31.45
CA GLY A 4 42.25 48.83 -30.65
C GLY A 4 41.91 48.36 -29.22
N GLY A 5 42.41 47.18 -28.82
CA GLY A 5 42.97 46.95 -27.48
C GLY A 5 42.08 46.55 -26.28
N MET A 6 42.62 45.55 -25.55
CA MET A 6 42.72 45.42 -24.07
C MET A 6 41.56 44.90 -23.21
N SER A 7 41.76 43.65 -22.74
CA SER A 7 41.87 43.19 -21.34
C SER A 7 41.09 43.85 -20.17
N CYS A 8 40.66 42.95 -19.26
CA CYS A 8 40.60 43.07 -17.79
C CYS A 8 39.35 43.69 -17.14
N ASN A 9 38.56 42.91 -16.38
CA ASN A 9 38.58 42.92 -14.90
C ASN A 9 37.43 42.15 -14.24
N PHE A 10 37.84 41.29 -13.30
CA PHE A 10 37.27 41.02 -11.98
C PHE A 10 36.09 41.90 -11.53
N LYS A 11 34.97 41.29 -11.09
CA LYS A 11 34.17 41.83 -9.99
C LYS A 11 33.42 40.75 -9.20
N LEU A 12 33.96 40.54 -8.02
CA LEU A 12 33.40 39.94 -6.82
C LEU A 12 32.07 40.64 -6.46
N MET A 13 31.00 39.89 -6.18
CA MET A 13 29.85 40.40 -5.41
C MET A 13 29.60 39.48 -4.20
N LEU A 14 30.16 39.91 -3.07
CA LEU A 14 29.73 39.61 -1.71
C LEU A 14 28.84 40.78 -1.27
N PHE A 15 27.69 40.53 -0.66
CA PHE A 15 26.91 41.34 0.30
C PHE A 15 25.49 40.72 0.38
N ALA A 16 24.78 40.59 1.49
CA ALA A 16 25.01 40.93 2.88
C ALA A 16 24.03 40.12 3.75
N SER A 17 24.45 39.82 4.97
CA SER A 17 23.62 39.30 6.06
C SER A 17 22.49 40.27 6.42
N PHE A 18 21.26 39.78 6.57
CA PHE A 18 20.18 40.52 7.23
C PHE A 18 20.00 40.00 8.66
N LEU A 19 20.24 40.87 9.63
CA LEU A 19 19.93 40.66 11.04
C LEU A 19 19.01 41.80 11.51
N ALA A 20 17.90 41.38 12.11
CA ALA A 20 17.01 42.09 13.03
C ALA A 20 16.22 43.32 12.53
N THR A 21 14.90 43.28 12.71
CA THR A 21 14.24 44.05 13.78
C THR A 21 12.78 43.63 13.93
N GLY A 22 12.35 43.49 15.19
CA GLY A 22 10.98 43.14 15.54
C GLY A 22 10.02 44.31 15.40
N LEU A 23 8.77 43.98 15.07
CA LEU A 23 7.61 44.84 15.23
C LEU A 23 6.48 44.00 15.81
N LEU A 24 6.10 44.33 17.04
CA LEU A 24 4.88 43.87 17.69
C LEU A 24 3.69 44.55 16.99
N ALA A 25 2.77 43.76 16.46
CA ALA A 25 1.43 44.20 16.14
C ALA A 25 0.42 43.09 16.48
N THR A 26 -0.63 43.51 17.16
CA THR A 26 -1.71 42.75 17.78
C THR A 26 -2.65 42.07 16.79
N GLY A 27 -3.03 40.82 17.10
CA GLY A 27 -4.40 40.30 16.99
C GLY A 27 -5.01 40.04 15.60
N CYS A 28 -5.14 38.76 15.24
CA CYS A 28 -6.40 38.14 14.78
C CYS A 28 -6.25 36.61 14.77
N GLY A 29 -7.27 35.89 15.24
CA GLY A 29 -7.31 34.43 15.28
C GLY A 29 -7.21 33.83 13.88
N GLY A 30 -6.10 33.15 13.59
CA GLY A 30 -5.88 32.39 12.37
C GLY A 30 -5.80 30.90 12.70
N GLN A 31 -6.60 30.10 12.02
CA GLN A 31 -6.63 28.64 12.08
C GLN A 31 -5.22 28.04 12.17
N ARG A 32 -5.02 27.11 13.13
CA ARG A 32 -3.84 26.23 13.13
C ARG A 32 -3.85 25.41 11.85
N PHE A 33 -3.25 25.94 10.79
CA PHE A 33 -2.73 25.10 9.72
C PHE A 33 -1.77 24.12 10.39
N GLN A 34 -2.10 22.83 10.34
CA GLN A 34 -1.13 21.79 10.60
C GLN A 34 -0.06 21.95 9.51
N THR A 35 1.02 22.67 9.85
CA THR A 35 2.21 22.65 9.02
C THR A 35 2.64 21.18 8.93
N PRO A 36 2.79 20.61 7.72
CA PRO A 36 3.49 19.35 7.58
C PRO A 36 4.79 19.48 8.37
N ASN A 37 5.23 18.42 9.06
CA ASN A 37 6.45 18.46 9.86
C ASN A 37 7.66 18.69 8.92
N ILE A 38 7.93 19.97 8.58
CA ILE A 38 8.95 20.43 7.64
C ILE A 38 10.32 19.92 8.12
N ASP A 39 10.54 19.88 9.43
CA ASP A 39 11.75 19.34 10.04
C ASP A 39 11.97 17.86 9.72
N SER A 40 10.90 17.04 9.73
CA SER A 40 11.02 15.61 9.40
C SER A 40 11.35 15.38 7.92
N GLN A 41 10.74 16.15 7.02
CA GLN A 41 11.01 16.03 5.58
C GLN A 41 12.39 16.57 5.23
N TYR A 42 12.80 17.68 5.85
CA TYR A 42 14.12 18.27 5.69
C TYR A 42 15.23 17.33 6.21
N ARG A 43 15.06 16.70 7.38
CA ARG A 43 15.99 15.68 7.89
C ARG A 43 16.11 14.50 6.92
N LYS A 44 14.99 13.99 6.41
CA LYS A 44 15.00 12.89 5.43
C LYS A 44 15.75 13.26 4.15
N MET A 45 15.59 14.50 3.68
CA MET A 45 16.31 15.01 2.51
C MET A 45 17.83 15.09 2.77
N LEU A 46 18.25 15.59 3.94
CA LEU A 46 19.66 15.62 4.33
C LEU A 46 20.26 14.21 4.48
N GLU A 47 19.51 13.27 5.07
CA GLU A 47 19.90 11.86 5.16
C GLU A 47 20.10 11.23 3.78
N LEU A 48 19.17 11.47 2.85
CA LEU A 48 19.30 10.98 1.46
C LEU A 48 20.51 11.59 0.74
N GLN A 49 20.80 12.88 0.96
CA GLN A 49 21.98 13.53 0.39
C GLN A 49 23.28 12.95 0.96
N GLN A 50 23.32 12.70 2.27
CA GLN A 50 24.47 12.08 2.93
C GLN A 50 24.68 10.64 2.45
N GLN A 51 23.60 9.85 2.33
CA GLN A 51 23.65 8.50 1.78
C GLN A 51 24.20 8.48 0.35
N ARG A 52 23.76 9.41 -0.51
CA ARG A 52 24.28 9.55 -1.88
C ARG A 52 25.77 9.87 -1.89
N SER A 53 26.19 10.82 -1.06
CA SER A 53 27.60 11.22 -0.93
C SER A 53 28.47 10.06 -0.42
N ASN A 54 28.01 9.33 0.61
CA ASN A 54 28.73 8.20 1.18
C ASN A 54 28.89 7.07 0.18
N PHE A 55 27.82 6.71 -0.53
CA PHE A 55 27.91 5.67 -1.55
C PHE A 55 28.81 6.09 -2.72
N SER A 56 28.83 7.36 -3.13
CA SER A 56 29.77 7.81 -4.17
C SER A 56 31.24 7.60 -3.76
N LYS A 57 31.54 7.69 -2.46
CA LYS A 57 32.87 7.32 -1.95
C LYS A 57 33.07 5.81 -1.97
N GLU A 58 32.06 5.04 -1.56
CA GLU A 58 32.10 3.58 -1.57
C GLU A 58 32.26 3.01 -2.98
N GLU A 59 31.57 3.57 -3.97
CA GLU A 59 31.68 3.24 -5.40
C GLU A 59 33.13 3.34 -5.87
N ARG A 60 33.80 4.48 -5.62
CA ARG A 60 35.22 4.66 -5.96
C ARG A 60 36.13 3.66 -5.26
N GLU A 61 35.79 3.27 -4.03
CA GLU A 61 36.57 2.27 -3.29
C GLU A 61 36.33 0.85 -3.82
N LEU A 62 35.10 0.53 -4.25
CA LEU A 62 34.77 -0.74 -4.89
C LEU A 62 35.50 -0.88 -6.23
N GLU A 63 35.52 0.17 -7.05
CA GLU A 63 36.23 0.19 -8.34
C GLU A 63 37.75 0.01 -8.21
N LYS A 64 38.34 0.43 -7.08
CA LYS A 64 39.77 0.18 -6.80
C LYS A 64 40.05 -1.24 -6.32
N ARG A 65 39.12 -1.84 -5.58
CA ARG A 65 39.30 -3.12 -4.88
C ARG A 65 38.94 -4.32 -5.74
N LEU A 66 37.98 -4.15 -6.65
CA LEU A 66 37.46 -5.23 -7.48
C LEU A 66 37.92 -5.04 -8.92
N PRO A 67 38.17 -6.13 -9.68
CA PRO A 67 38.54 -6.02 -11.08
C PRO A 67 37.47 -5.27 -11.87
N GLU A 68 37.91 -4.37 -12.75
CA GLU A 68 37.02 -3.65 -13.65
C GLU A 68 36.22 -4.65 -14.51
N GLY A 69 34.92 -4.43 -14.62
CA GLY A 69 34.03 -5.34 -15.35
C GLY A 69 33.73 -6.67 -14.66
N SER A 70 34.19 -6.90 -13.43
CA SER A 70 33.84 -8.12 -12.69
C SER A 70 32.34 -8.17 -12.34
N PRO A 71 31.72 -9.36 -12.37
CA PRO A 71 30.32 -9.51 -11.99
C PRO A 71 30.10 -9.18 -10.50
N GLU A 72 31.10 -9.41 -9.64
CA GLU A 72 31.09 -9.00 -8.24
C GLU A 72 30.99 -7.48 -8.08
N LEU A 73 31.78 -6.71 -8.84
CA LEU A 73 31.75 -5.25 -8.81
C LEU A 73 30.35 -4.74 -9.18
N TYR A 74 29.83 -5.19 -10.33
CA TYR A 74 28.51 -4.78 -10.78
C TYR A 74 27.41 -5.17 -9.80
N GLU A 75 27.49 -6.34 -9.18
CA GLU A 75 26.52 -6.70 -8.16
C GLU A 75 26.61 -5.80 -6.90
N ARG A 76 27.81 -5.47 -6.44
CA ARG A 76 28.01 -4.56 -5.29
C ARG A 76 27.54 -3.14 -5.59
N LEU A 77 27.83 -2.62 -6.79
CA LEU A 77 27.31 -1.33 -7.24
C LEU A 77 25.78 -1.34 -7.29
N GLY A 78 25.19 -2.41 -7.83
CA GLY A 78 23.74 -2.58 -7.85
C GLY A 78 23.12 -2.57 -6.46
N ASP A 79 23.74 -3.25 -5.49
CA ASP A 79 23.29 -3.26 -4.09
C ASP A 79 23.30 -1.86 -3.46
N GLY A 80 24.33 -1.08 -3.74
CA GLY A 80 24.41 0.28 -3.23
C GLY A 80 23.44 1.26 -3.88
N TYR A 81 23.25 1.17 -5.21
CA TYR A 81 22.19 1.92 -5.90
C TYR A 81 20.81 1.55 -5.36
N LEU A 82 20.56 0.27 -5.06
CA LEU A 82 19.31 -0.17 -4.45
C LEU A 82 19.13 0.42 -3.04
N GLY A 83 20.21 0.49 -2.24
CA GLY A 83 20.23 1.12 -0.93
C GLY A 83 19.85 2.60 -0.96
N GLN A 84 20.16 3.32 -2.04
CA GLN A 84 19.74 4.70 -2.26
C GLN A 84 18.29 4.85 -2.78
N GLY A 85 17.60 3.73 -3.03
CA GLY A 85 16.32 3.71 -3.71
C GLY A 85 16.40 3.91 -5.23
N ASN A 86 17.61 3.95 -5.82
CA ASN A 86 17.79 4.04 -7.27
C ASN A 86 17.66 2.65 -7.92
N GLN A 87 16.43 2.18 -8.01
CA GLN A 87 16.09 0.86 -8.56
C GLN A 87 16.50 0.69 -10.03
N ALA A 88 16.47 1.78 -10.81
CA ALA A 88 16.82 1.75 -12.22
C ALA A 88 18.32 1.46 -12.41
N MET A 89 19.18 2.18 -11.68
CA MET A 89 20.62 1.90 -11.71
C MET A 89 20.95 0.53 -11.12
N ALA A 90 20.28 0.14 -10.02
CA ALA A 90 20.44 -1.20 -9.47
C ALA A 90 20.18 -2.30 -10.52
N PHE A 91 19.07 -2.18 -11.26
CA PHE A 91 18.73 -3.09 -12.34
C PHE A 91 19.81 -3.13 -13.43
N ILE A 92 20.32 -1.97 -13.85
CA ILE A 92 21.37 -1.86 -14.87
C ILE A 92 22.63 -2.58 -14.41
N GLU A 93 23.11 -2.32 -13.19
CA GLU A 93 24.32 -2.95 -12.68
C GLU A 93 24.15 -4.46 -12.50
N TYR A 94 23.02 -4.93 -11.94
CA TYR A 94 22.76 -6.38 -11.88
C TYR A 94 22.69 -7.01 -13.28
N SER A 95 22.17 -6.30 -14.28
CA SER A 95 22.11 -6.79 -15.66
C SER A 95 23.50 -6.88 -16.29
N LYS A 96 24.41 -5.94 -15.97
CA LYS A 96 25.82 -6.04 -16.36
C LYS A 96 26.48 -7.25 -15.71
N ALA A 97 26.22 -7.49 -14.42
CA ALA A 97 26.72 -8.69 -13.73
C ALA A 97 26.29 -9.98 -14.43
N LEU A 98 25.02 -10.08 -14.87
CA LEU A 98 24.53 -11.24 -15.63
C LEU A 98 25.05 -11.33 -17.06
N ARG A 99 25.45 -10.21 -17.67
CA ARG A 99 26.09 -10.23 -18.99
C ARG A 99 27.48 -10.87 -18.92
N VAL A 100 28.20 -10.62 -17.83
CA VAL A 100 29.55 -11.18 -17.59
C VAL A 100 29.47 -12.61 -17.06
N ASP A 101 28.59 -12.87 -16.09
CA ASP A 101 28.31 -14.20 -15.56
C ASP A 101 26.79 -14.51 -15.61
N PRO A 102 26.32 -15.15 -16.69
CA PRO A 102 24.91 -15.50 -16.85
C PRO A 102 24.36 -16.50 -15.81
N LYS A 103 25.24 -17.21 -15.07
CA LYS A 103 24.84 -18.19 -14.06
C LYS A 103 24.82 -17.61 -12.65
N ARG A 104 25.05 -16.31 -12.49
CA ARG A 104 25.07 -15.65 -11.19
C ARG A 104 23.68 -15.56 -10.55
N LEU A 105 23.37 -16.57 -9.73
CA LEU A 105 22.04 -16.74 -9.13
C LEU A 105 21.64 -15.58 -8.22
N SER A 106 22.59 -14.98 -7.50
CA SER A 106 22.32 -13.84 -6.61
C SER A 106 21.82 -12.61 -7.38
N ALA A 107 22.45 -12.30 -8.53
CA ALA A 107 22.02 -11.21 -9.40
C ALA A 107 20.65 -11.49 -10.05
N ARG A 108 20.39 -12.74 -10.47
CA ARG A 108 19.07 -13.17 -10.96
C ARG A 108 17.98 -12.95 -9.92
N GLN A 109 18.21 -13.39 -8.69
CA GLN A 109 17.25 -13.24 -7.60
C GLN A 109 16.97 -11.75 -7.30
N LYS A 110 18.00 -10.91 -7.30
CA LYS A 110 17.87 -9.45 -7.11
C LYS A 110 17.07 -8.78 -8.23
N ILE A 111 17.35 -9.14 -9.49
CA ILE A 111 16.56 -8.69 -10.64
C ILE A 111 15.11 -9.16 -10.52
N GLY A 112 14.88 -10.42 -10.14
CA GLY A 112 13.54 -10.97 -9.91
C GLY A 112 12.72 -10.11 -8.92
N TYR A 113 13.31 -9.69 -7.81
CA TYR A 113 12.63 -8.79 -6.87
C TYR A 113 12.37 -7.38 -7.43
N LEU A 114 13.28 -6.83 -8.24
CA LEU A 114 13.06 -5.55 -8.91
C LEU A 114 11.92 -5.64 -9.93
N LEU A 115 11.84 -6.74 -10.68
CA LEU A 115 10.78 -7.02 -11.63
C LEU A 115 9.42 -7.16 -10.93
N LEU A 116 9.35 -7.86 -9.78
CA LEU A 116 8.14 -7.91 -8.95
C LEU A 116 7.66 -6.51 -8.53
N LYS A 117 8.58 -5.63 -8.12
CA LYS A 117 8.25 -4.24 -7.75
C LYS A 117 7.75 -3.39 -8.92
N ARG A 118 8.00 -3.82 -10.16
CA ARG A 118 7.58 -3.15 -11.40
C ARG A 118 6.40 -3.87 -12.06
N ASP A 119 5.77 -4.80 -11.36
CA ASP A 119 4.65 -5.61 -11.85
C ASP A 119 4.97 -6.46 -13.08
N MET A 120 6.26 -6.70 -13.36
CA MET A 120 6.76 -7.55 -14.45
C MET A 120 6.83 -9.00 -14.00
N TYR A 121 5.65 -9.59 -13.74
CA TYR A 121 5.55 -10.89 -13.06
C TYR A 121 6.06 -12.07 -13.90
N ALA A 122 5.90 -12.04 -15.22
CA ALA A 122 6.34 -13.12 -16.09
C ALA A 122 7.87 -13.20 -16.18
N GLU A 123 8.54 -12.05 -16.25
CA GLU A 123 9.99 -11.92 -16.24
C GLU A 123 10.55 -12.27 -14.86
N ALA A 124 9.92 -11.77 -13.78
CA ALA A 124 10.30 -12.13 -12.42
C ALA A 124 10.23 -13.65 -12.21
N PHE A 125 9.17 -14.30 -12.69
CA PHE A 125 9.02 -15.74 -12.64
C PHE A 125 10.20 -16.46 -13.31
N LYS A 126 10.61 -16.05 -14.51
CA LYS A 126 11.76 -16.66 -15.22
C LYS A 126 13.05 -16.57 -14.42
N GLU A 127 13.32 -15.42 -13.80
CA GLU A 127 14.53 -15.24 -12.99
C GLU A 127 14.52 -16.09 -11.73
N PHE A 128 13.39 -16.15 -11.00
CA PHE A 128 13.29 -17.02 -9.84
C PHE A 128 13.28 -18.50 -10.22
N ASP A 129 12.67 -18.87 -11.35
CA ASP A 129 12.66 -20.25 -11.83
C ASP A 129 14.07 -20.75 -12.16
N ALA A 130 14.92 -19.91 -12.76
CA ALA A 130 16.33 -20.23 -12.97
C ALA A 130 17.08 -20.45 -11.66
N VAL A 131 16.81 -19.62 -10.63
CA VAL A 131 17.42 -19.78 -9.30
C VAL A 131 16.94 -21.05 -8.61
N VAL A 132 15.62 -21.32 -8.63
CA VAL A 132 15.03 -22.53 -8.01
C VAL A 132 15.50 -23.80 -8.73
N THR A 133 15.68 -23.77 -10.04
CA THR A 133 16.21 -24.93 -10.79
C THR A 133 17.63 -25.28 -10.35
N ALA A 134 18.48 -24.28 -10.10
CA ALA A 134 19.84 -24.49 -9.64
C ALA A 134 19.93 -24.75 -8.11
N GLN A 135 19.02 -24.17 -7.34
CA GLN A 135 18.96 -24.26 -5.87
C GLN A 135 17.52 -24.55 -5.41
N PRO A 136 17.08 -25.82 -5.45
CA PRO A 136 15.67 -26.17 -5.17
C PRO A 136 15.16 -25.82 -3.76
N LYS A 137 16.07 -25.58 -2.81
CA LYS A 137 15.77 -25.20 -1.42
C LYS A 137 16.01 -23.72 -1.11
N ASN A 138 16.22 -22.87 -2.11
CA ASN A 138 16.36 -21.44 -1.87
C ASN A 138 14.98 -20.83 -1.55
N ALA A 139 14.69 -20.67 -0.26
CA ALA A 139 13.39 -20.22 0.23
C ALA A 139 13.01 -18.82 -0.28
N GLY A 140 13.98 -17.90 -0.38
CA GLY A 140 13.75 -16.56 -0.92
C GLY A 140 13.34 -16.57 -2.40
N ALA A 141 14.00 -17.38 -3.22
CA ALA A 141 13.67 -17.54 -4.63
C ALA A 141 12.33 -18.27 -4.83
N LEU A 142 12.04 -19.31 -4.04
CA LEU A 142 10.73 -19.98 -4.03
C LEU A 142 9.61 -18.99 -3.66
N GLN A 143 9.80 -18.16 -2.63
CA GLN A 143 8.85 -17.13 -2.24
C GLN A 143 8.66 -16.06 -3.35
N GLY A 144 9.74 -15.66 -4.02
CA GLY A 144 9.67 -14.76 -5.18
C GLY A 144 8.89 -15.36 -6.35
N LYS A 145 9.16 -16.63 -6.69
CA LYS A 145 8.45 -17.39 -7.72
C LYS A 145 6.96 -17.55 -7.40
N ALA A 146 6.63 -17.90 -6.16
CA ALA A 146 5.24 -18.01 -5.70
C ALA A 146 4.49 -16.67 -5.77
N THR A 147 5.17 -15.57 -5.40
CA THR A 147 4.62 -14.22 -5.56
C THR A 147 4.29 -13.92 -7.02
N ALA A 148 5.22 -14.18 -7.94
CA ALA A 148 5.00 -13.96 -9.36
C ALA A 148 3.79 -14.77 -9.89
N LEU A 149 3.70 -16.05 -9.53
CA LEU A 149 2.57 -16.92 -9.88
C LEU A 149 1.23 -16.42 -9.35
N LEU A 150 1.20 -15.94 -8.11
CA LEU A 150 0.00 -15.38 -7.49
C LEU A 150 -0.52 -14.15 -8.24
N HIS A 151 0.39 -13.27 -8.66
CA HIS A 151 0.04 -12.09 -9.46
C HIS A 151 -0.39 -12.44 -10.89
N MET A 152 0.13 -13.54 -11.46
CA MET A 152 -0.34 -14.13 -12.72
C MET A 152 -1.64 -14.95 -12.57
N ASN A 153 -2.28 -14.94 -11.41
CA ASN A 153 -3.50 -15.70 -11.08
C ASN A 153 -3.35 -17.24 -11.20
N ARG A 154 -2.11 -17.77 -11.12
CA ARG A 154 -1.82 -19.20 -11.12
C ARG A 154 -1.77 -19.73 -9.68
N LEU A 155 -2.93 -19.77 -9.04
CA LEU A 155 -3.04 -20.01 -7.59
C LEU A 155 -2.56 -21.39 -7.15
N ASP A 156 -2.84 -22.45 -7.93
CA ASP A 156 -2.43 -23.81 -7.58
C ASP A 156 -0.91 -24.01 -7.69
N ASP A 157 -0.31 -23.49 -8.76
CA ASP A 157 1.14 -23.50 -8.94
C ASP A 157 1.83 -22.68 -7.83
N ALA A 158 1.28 -21.50 -7.51
CA ALA A 158 1.78 -20.66 -6.43
C ALA A 158 1.76 -21.42 -5.09
N ARG A 159 0.66 -22.14 -4.80
CA ARG A 159 0.52 -22.95 -3.59
C ARG A 159 1.58 -24.05 -3.51
N GLN A 160 1.82 -24.78 -4.58
CA GLN A 160 2.83 -25.84 -4.61
C GLN A 160 4.24 -25.29 -4.36
N VAL A 161 4.61 -24.22 -5.07
CA VAL A 161 5.93 -23.57 -4.88
C VAL A 161 6.07 -23.01 -3.48
N LEU A 162 4.98 -22.47 -2.91
CA LEU A 162 4.99 -21.92 -1.57
C LEU A 162 5.12 -22.96 -0.47
N SER A 163 4.51 -24.15 -0.64
CA SER A 163 4.73 -25.29 0.26
C SER A 163 6.22 -25.65 0.32
N ALA A 164 6.89 -25.72 -0.84
CA ALA A 164 8.34 -25.94 -0.87
C ALA A 164 9.14 -24.81 -0.19
N ALA A 165 8.68 -23.54 -0.30
CA ALA A 165 9.33 -22.43 0.40
C ALA A 165 9.25 -22.57 1.93
N ILE A 166 8.07 -22.96 2.45
CA ILE A 166 7.83 -23.15 3.88
C ILE A 166 8.58 -24.38 4.40
N GLU A 167 8.69 -25.45 3.61
CA GLU A 167 9.51 -26.62 3.96
C GLU A 167 11.01 -26.26 4.03
N ALA A 168 11.50 -25.44 3.10
CA ALA A 168 12.88 -25.00 3.08
C ALA A 168 13.21 -24.06 4.25
N GLU A 169 12.30 -23.15 4.59
CA GLU A 169 12.45 -22.21 5.70
C GLU A 169 11.11 -22.00 6.44
N PRO A 170 10.83 -22.79 7.49
CA PRO A 170 9.56 -22.70 8.23
C PRO A 170 9.33 -21.35 8.92
N ALA A 171 10.41 -20.61 9.19
CA ALA A 171 10.40 -19.27 9.80
C ALA A 171 10.25 -18.14 8.76
N LEU A 172 10.02 -18.44 7.48
CA LEU A 172 9.80 -17.41 6.45
C LEU A 172 8.38 -16.85 6.56
N TRP A 173 8.18 -15.84 7.41
CA TRP A 173 6.87 -15.26 7.70
C TRP A 173 6.15 -14.72 6.44
N GLN A 174 6.90 -14.23 5.44
CA GLN A 174 6.36 -13.78 4.16
C GLN A 174 5.67 -14.91 3.42
N ALA A 175 6.21 -16.13 3.50
CA ALA A 175 5.62 -17.29 2.85
C ALA A 175 4.28 -17.66 3.51
N HIS A 176 4.19 -17.59 4.84
CA HIS A 176 2.93 -17.80 5.57
C HIS A 176 1.87 -16.73 5.22
N ILE A 177 2.26 -15.46 5.05
CA ILE A 177 1.33 -14.42 4.55
C ILE A 177 0.82 -14.77 3.15
N LEU A 178 1.70 -15.14 2.23
CA LEU A 178 1.29 -15.53 0.87
C LEU A 178 0.34 -16.72 0.89
N SER A 179 0.54 -17.67 1.82
CA SER A 179 -0.33 -18.84 1.96
C SER A 179 -1.73 -18.41 2.39
N GLY A 180 -1.82 -17.50 3.37
CA GLY A 180 -3.08 -16.89 3.77
C GLY A 180 -3.79 -16.18 2.61
N ILE A 181 -3.05 -15.44 1.78
CA ILE A 181 -3.61 -14.73 0.62
C ILE A 181 -4.17 -15.72 -0.41
N ILE A 182 -3.48 -16.83 -0.66
CA ILE A 182 -3.95 -17.89 -1.56
C ILE A 182 -5.27 -18.48 -1.03
N HIS A 183 -5.33 -18.82 0.25
CA HIS A 183 -6.53 -19.34 0.89
C HIS A 183 -7.70 -18.33 0.83
N ASP A 184 -7.46 -17.05 1.12
CA ASP A 184 -8.49 -16.00 1.00
C ASP A 184 -9.04 -15.90 -0.43
N ARG A 185 -8.18 -15.94 -1.45
CA ARG A 185 -8.61 -15.91 -2.86
C ARG A 185 -9.45 -17.13 -3.23
N LYS A 186 -9.22 -18.27 -2.59
CA LYS A 186 -10.03 -19.48 -2.69
C LYS A 186 -11.25 -19.50 -1.77
N LYS A 187 -11.47 -18.44 -0.98
CA LYS A 187 -12.52 -18.33 0.05
C LYS A 187 -12.39 -19.35 1.19
N GLU A 188 -11.19 -19.87 1.40
CA GLU A 188 -10.83 -20.80 2.47
C GLU A 188 -10.40 -20.02 3.72
N PHE A 189 -11.33 -19.24 4.29
CA PHE A 189 -10.98 -18.25 5.32
C PHE A 189 -10.45 -18.86 6.63
N GLY A 190 -10.87 -20.08 7.00
CA GLY A 190 -10.32 -20.79 8.16
C GLY A 190 -8.81 -21.05 8.03
N PRO A 191 -8.37 -21.82 7.01
CA PRO A 191 -6.95 -21.98 6.69
C PRO A 191 -6.19 -20.65 6.52
N ALA A 192 -6.83 -19.62 5.95
CA ALA A 192 -6.21 -18.30 5.83
C ALA A 192 -5.86 -17.70 7.20
N THR A 193 -6.79 -17.74 8.17
CA THR A 193 -6.53 -17.22 9.52
C THR A 193 -5.37 -17.93 10.22
N GLU A 194 -5.24 -19.25 10.06
CA GLU A 194 -4.13 -20.03 10.64
C GLU A 194 -2.78 -19.66 10.01
N ALA A 195 -2.74 -19.49 8.69
CA ALA A 195 -1.54 -19.03 7.99
C ALA A 195 -1.11 -17.62 8.43
N TYR A 196 -2.05 -16.69 8.58
CA TYR A 196 -1.72 -15.35 9.08
C TYR A 196 -1.28 -15.35 10.54
N ARG A 197 -1.91 -16.16 11.41
CA ARG A 197 -1.46 -16.34 12.80
C ARG A 197 -0.05 -16.91 12.86
N LYS A 198 0.29 -17.86 12.00
CA LYS A 198 1.65 -18.39 11.90
C LYS A 198 2.64 -17.30 11.50
N ALA A 199 2.32 -16.49 10.48
CA ALA A 199 3.14 -15.35 10.09
C ALA A 199 3.34 -14.35 11.24
N ILE A 200 2.27 -14.03 12.00
CA ILE A 200 2.31 -13.12 13.15
C ILE A 200 3.15 -13.69 14.30
N SER A 201 3.06 -15.00 14.57
CA SER A 201 3.87 -15.65 15.61
C SER A 201 5.37 -15.56 15.34
N ILE A 202 5.76 -15.50 14.07
CA ILE A 202 7.16 -15.37 13.63
C ILE A 202 7.56 -13.89 13.58
N ASN A 203 6.72 -13.03 13.00
CA ASN A 203 6.95 -11.59 12.91
C ASN A 203 5.73 -10.79 13.42
N PRO A 204 5.71 -10.46 14.72
CA PRO A 204 4.58 -9.76 15.34
C PRO A 204 4.48 -8.28 14.94
N LYS A 205 5.39 -7.76 14.10
CA LYS A 205 5.39 -6.37 13.61
C LYS A 205 4.81 -6.22 12.20
N SER A 206 4.23 -7.28 11.64
CA SER A 206 3.65 -7.24 10.29
C SER A 206 2.23 -6.67 10.30
N ALA A 207 2.10 -5.35 10.05
CA ALA A 207 0.80 -4.68 9.89
C ALA A 207 -0.07 -5.35 8.81
N LEU A 208 0.57 -5.80 7.71
CA LEU A 208 -0.10 -6.50 6.61
C LEU A 208 -0.74 -7.82 7.08
N ALA A 209 -0.03 -8.61 7.90
CA ALA A 209 -0.55 -9.89 8.38
C ALA A 209 -1.78 -9.68 9.27
N TYR A 210 -1.75 -8.70 10.18
CA TYR A 210 -2.90 -8.34 11.02
C TYR A 210 -4.07 -7.82 10.20
N ASN A 211 -3.82 -6.96 9.19
CA ASN A 211 -4.88 -6.47 8.32
C ASN A 211 -5.58 -7.64 7.60
N ASN A 212 -4.82 -8.57 7.04
CA ASN A 212 -5.39 -9.68 6.31
C ASN A 212 -6.08 -10.68 7.24
N LEU A 213 -5.53 -10.94 8.44
CA LEU A 213 -6.21 -11.72 9.48
C LEU A 213 -7.57 -11.12 9.82
N GLY A 214 -7.64 -9.79 9.95
CA GLY A 214 -8.89 -9.06 10.17
C GLY A 214 -9.91 -9.28 9.04
N ILE A 215 -9.48 -9.17 7.78
CA ILE A 215 -10.33 -9.43 6.61
C ILE A 215 -10.86 -10.87 6.63
N SER A 216 -10.03 -11.88 6.89
CA SER A 216 -10.49 -13.27 6.95
C SER A 216 -11.45 -13.52 8.11
N HIS A 217 -11.22 -12.90 9.27
CA HIS A 217 -12.17 -12.94 10.40
C HIS A 217 -13.51 -12.26 10.04
N TYR A 218 -13.49 -11.14 9.34
CA TYR A 218 -14.71 -10.50 8.85
C TYR A 218 -15.51 -11.43 7.93
N ALA A 219 -14.83 -12.11 7.00
CA ALA A 219 -15.46 -13.04 6.07
C ALA A 219 -16.07 -14.27 6.78
N LEU A 220 -15.49 -14.69 7.91
CA LEU A 220 -16.03 -15.73 8.78
C LEU A 220 -17.19 -15.25 9.68
N GLY A 221 -17.52 -13.96 9.68
CA GLY A 221 -18.51 -13.38 10.61
C GLY A 221 -17.98 -13.08 12.01
N ASN A 222 -16.68 -13.25 12.25
CA ASN A 222 -16.01 -13.00 13.52
C ASN A 222 -15.64 -11.52 13.66
N TYR A 223 -16.65 -10.63 13.70
CA TYR A 223 -16.44 -9.18 13.58
C TYR A 223 -15.61 -8.57 14.73
N ARG A 224 -15.74 -9.09 15.94
CA ARG A 224 -14.93 -8.63 17.09
C ARG A 224 -13.44 -8.93 16.87
N GLN A 225 -13.10 -10.17 16.53
CA GLN A 225 -11.72 -10.56 16.21
C GLN A 225 -11.19 -9.82 14.98
N SER A 226 -12.07 -9.52 14.01
CA SER A 226 -11.72 -8.66 12.89
C SER A 226 -11.29 -7.27 13.36
N ALA A 227 -12.10 -6.60 14.19
CA ALA A 227 -11.80 -5.27 14.70
C ALA A 227 -10.50 -5.25 15.53
N GLU A 228 -10.28 -6.24 16.39
CA GLU A 228 -9.05 -6.37 17.20
C GLU A 228 -7.79 -6.51 16.33
N ALA A 229 -7.83 -7.37 15.32
CA ALA A 229 -6.72 -7.53 14.38
C ALA A 229 -6.47 -6.25 13.57
N LEU A 230 -7.52 -5.56 13.11
CA LEU A 230 -7.41 -4.33 12.33
C LEU A 230 -6.88 -3.15 13.17
N LEU A 231 -7.29 -3.04 14.43
CA LEU A 231 -6.72 -2.07 15.37
C LEU A 231 -5.24 -2.33 15.62
N THR A 232 -4.84 -3.60 15.76
CA THR A 232 -3.43 -3.97 15.89
C THR A 232 -2.63 -3.60 14.63
N ALA A 233 -3.20 -3.82 13.44
CA ALA A 233 -2.59 -3.38 12.19
C ALA A 233 -2.42 -1.86 12.13
N LEU A 234 -3.41 -1.08 12.60
CA LEU A 234 -3.33 0.39 12.66
C LEU A 234 -2.35 0.90 13.72
N ASN A 235 -2.14 0.18 14.81
CA ASN A 235 -1.10 0.52 15.78
C ASN A 235 0.31 0.39 15.17
N LEU A 236 0.49 -0.53 14.23
CA LEU A 236 1.75 -0.75 13.50
C LEU A 236 1.91 0.18 12.29
N ASP A 237 0.82 0.48 11.59
CA ASP A 237 0.76 1.45 10.48
C ASP A 237 -0.48 2.37 10.63
N PRO A 238 -0.35 3.50 11.36
CA PRO A 238 -1.46 4.41 11.60
C PRO A 238 -1.96 5.15 10.36
N SER A 239 -1.23 5.06 9.24
CA SER A 239 -1.53 5.79 8.00
C SER A 239 -2.34 4.97 6.98
N SER A 240 -2.56 3.68 7.26
CA SER A 240 -3.21 2.78 6.31
C SER A 240 -4.71 3.06 6.17
N LYS A 241 -5.04 3.83 5.14
CA LYS A 241 -6.42 4.11 4.70
C LYS A 241 -7.23 2.83 4.45
N LYS A 242 -6.59 1.80 3.86
CA LYS A 242 -7.23 0.50 3.60
C LYS A 242 -7.64 -0.19 4.90
N THR A 243 -6.77 -0.17 5.91
CA THR A 243 -7.06 -0.80 7.21
C THR A 243 -8.19 -0.08 7.94
N TYR A 244 -8.23 1.26 7.88
CA TYR A 244 -9.36 2.04 8.42
C TYR A 244 -10.70 1.69 7.75
N ASN A 245 -10.74 1.54 6.43
CA ASN A 245 -11.95 1.13 5.73
C ASN A 245 -12.41 -0.28 6.15
N ASN A 246 -11.47 -1.22 6.31
CA ASN A 246 -11.79 -2.56 6.83
C ASN A 246 -12.32 -2.50 8.27
N LEU A 247 -11.75 -1.63 9.10
CA LEU A 247 -12.21 -1.44 10.49
C LEU A 247 -13.64 -0.89 10.52
N GLY A 248 -13.93 0.11 9.67
CA GLY A 248 -15.28 0.66 9.51
C GLY A 248 -16.31 -0.42 9.17
N LEU A 249 -15.97 -1.33 8.25
CA LEU A 249 -16.83 -2.48 7.92
C LEU A 249 -17.09 -3.39 9.13
N ALA A 250 -16.03 -3.75 9.89
CA ALA A 250 -16.16 -4.61 11.06
C ALA A 250 -17.02 -3.96 12.16
N LEU A 251 -16.77 -2.68 12.46
CA LEU A 251 -17.53 -1.90 13.44
C LEU A 251 -19.01 -1.76 13.06
N PHE A 252 -19.31 -1.55 11.77
CA PHE A 252 -20.68 -1.49 11.28
C PHE A 252 -21.43 -2.79 11.57
N ARG A 253 -20.82 -3.95 11.29
CA ARG A 253 -21.43 -5.26 11.56
C ARG A 253 -21.57 -5.56 13.06
N MET A 254 -20.86 -4.83 13.91
CA MET A 254 -21.02 -4.84 15.37
C MET A 254 -22.07 -3.83 15.87
N ASN A 255 -22.79 -3.15 14.97
CA ASN A 255 -23.74 -2.06 15.28
C ASN A 255 -23.10 -0.82 15.95
N MET A 256 -21.79 -0.63 15.80
CA MET A 256 -21.06 0.54 16.29
C MET A 256 -20.98 1.58 15.17
N TYR A 257 -22.13 2.19 14.86
CA TYR A 257 -22.31 3.00 13.64
C TYR A 257 -21.50 4.29 13.65
N GLU A 258 -21.39 4.96 14.80
CA GLU A 258 -20.62 6.19 14.97
C GLU A 258 -19.12 5.93 14.79
N ASP A 259 -18.59 4.89 15.46
CA ASP A 259 -17.19 4.50 15.35
C ASP A 259 -16.86 3.99 13.93
N SER A 260 -17.81 3.32 13.28
CA SER A 260 -17.70 2.90 11.88
C SER A 260 -17.52 4.10 10.94
N LEU A 261 -18.36 5.12 11.10
CA LEU A 261 -18.27 6.35 10.31
C LEU A 261 -16.93 7.05 10.53
N GLU A 262 -16.47 7.17 11.78
CA GLU A 262 -15.18 7.77 12.12
C GLU A 262 -14.00 6.99 11.51
N ALA A 263 -14.06 5.65 11.54
CA ALA A 263 -13.06 4.82 10.86
C ALA A 263 -13.07 5.05 9.34
N PHE A 264 -14.24 5.12 8.70
CA PHE A 264 -14.31 5.44 7.27
C PHE A 264 -13.81 6.84 6.94
N LYS A 265 -14.05 7.85 7.79
CA LYS A 265 -13.50 9.20 7.63
C LYS A 265 -11.97 9.18 7.63
N LYS A 266 -11.35 8.38 8.51
CA LYS A 266 -9.88 8.19 8.51
C LYS A 266 -9.36 7.41 7.30
N GLY A 267 -10.19 6.52 6.75
CA GLY A 267 -9.88 5.74 5.54
C GLY A 267 -10.06 6.48 4.21
N GLY A 268 -10.71 7.65 4.21
CA GLY A 268 -11.06 8.38 3.01
C GLY A 268 -11.28 9.87 3.26
N ASP A 269 -12.23 10.45 2.54
CA ASP A 269 -12.79 11.75 2.86
C ASP A 269 -14.19 11.59 3.48
N GLU A 270 -14.72 12.67 4.05
CA GLU A 270 -15.99 12.62 4.77
C GLU A 270 -17.18 12.22 3.87
N ALA A 271 -17.24 12.71 2.63
CA ALA A 271 -18.31 12.35 1.70
C ALA A 271 -18.24 10.86 1.32
N SER A 272 -17.05 10.35 1.04
CA SER A 272 -16.81 8.93 0.78
C SER A 272 -17.20 8.05 1.98
N ALA A 273 -16.97 8.52 3.22
CA ALA A 273 -17.36 7.81 4.43
C ALA A 273 -18.88 7.68 4.58
N TYR A 274 -19.63 8.78 4.37
CA TYR A 274 -21.09 8.74 4.36
C TYR A 274 -21.64 7.84 3.24
N ASN A 275 -21.04 7.84 2.05
CA ASN A 275 -21.43 6.92 0.98
C ASN A 275 -21.19 5.45 1.39
N ASN A 276 -20.05 5.13 2.01
CA ASN A 276 -19.78 3.76 2.47
C ASN A 276 -20.82 3.27 3.49
N VAL A 277 -21.14 4.10 4.49
CA VAL A 277 -22.15 3.79 5.50
C VAL A 277 -23.54 3.67 4.86
N GLY A 278 -23.88 4.54 3.91
CA GLY A 278 -25.14 4.46 3.16
C GLY A 278 -25.29 3.15 2.37
N VAL A 279 -24.22 2.67 1.73
CA VAL A 279 -24.20 1.36 1.04
C VAL A 279 -24.46 0.22 2.03
N LEU A 280 -23.88 0.29 3.23
CA LEU A 280 -24.08 -0.73 4.25
C LEU A 280 -25.52 -0.72 4.79
N TYR A 281 -26.08 0.45 5.07
CA TYR A 281 -27.51 0.56 5.45
C TYR A 281 -28.45 0.05 4.37
N LEU A 282 -28.16 0.35 3.10
CA LEU A 282 -28.95 -0.14 1.97
C LEU A 282 -28.92 -1.67 1.90
N LYS A 283 -27.75 -2.29 2.12
CA LYS A 283 -27.60 -3.74 2.14
C LYS A 283 -28.36 -4.41 3.29
N ASP A 284 -28.47 -3.72 4.42
CA ASP A 284 -29.19 -4.20 5.60
C ASP A 284 -30.70 -3.86 5.57
N GLY A 285 -31.20 -3.28 4.47
CA GLY A 285 -32.61 -2.90 4.31
C GLY A 285 -33.02 -1.64 5.08
N GLN A 286 -32.07 -0.92 5.68
CA GLN A 286 -32.33 0.32 6.43
C GLN A 286 -32.39 1.52 5.46
N HIS A 287 -33.40 1.52 4.58
CA HIS A 287 -33.46 2.41 3.42
C HIS A 287 -33.51 3.90 3.79
N GLU A 288 -34.23 4.30 4.84
CA GLU A 288 -34.25 5.70 5.30
C GLU A 288 -32.87 6.19 5.75
N LYS A 289 -32.13 5.36 6.49
CA LYS A 289 -30.77 5.70 6.93
C LYS A 289 -29.79 5.74 5.76
N ALA A 290 -29.97 4.85 4.79
CA ALA A 290 -29.19 4.87 3.55
C ALA A 290 -29.39 6.17 2.78
N ILE A 291 -30.64 6.59 2.59
CA ILE A 291 -31.01 7.87 1.94
C ILE A 291 -30.33 9.05 2.63
N ALA A 292 -30.48 9.16 3.96
CA ALA A 292 -29.88 10.25 4.72
C ALA A 292 -28.35 10.30 4.58
N ALA A 293 -27.69 9.14 4.60
CA ALA A 293 -26.24 9.04 4.40
C ALA A 293 -25.82 9.47 2.99
N PHE A 294 -26.54 9.05 1.93
CA PHE A 294 -26.24 9.46 0.57
C PHE A 294 -26.49 10.95 0.33
N GLU A 295 -27.56 11.51 0.88
CA GLU A 295 -27.84 12.95 0.83
C GLU A 295 -26.72 13.75 1.51
N LYS A 296 -26.23 13.28 2.67
CA LYS A 296 -25.10 13.93 3.34
C LYS A 296 -23.80 13.86 2.52
N ALA A 297 -23.54 12.73 1.86
CA ALA A 297 -22.39 12.60 0.97
C ALA A 297 -22.46 13.59 -0.21
N ILE A 298 -23.65 13.78 -0.80
CA ILE A 298 -23.88 14.73 -1.91
C ILE A 298 -23.72 16.17 -1.44
N GLU A 299 -24.25 16.52 -0.27
CA GLU A 299 -24.11 17.85 0.33
C GLU A 299 -22.64 18.23 0.53
N LEU A 300 -21.85 17.30 1.09
CA LEU A 300 -20.43 17.53 1.39
C LEU A 300 -19.58 17.65 0.13
N LYS A 301 -19.90 16.88 -0.91
CA LYS A 301 -19.16 16.87 -2.17
C LYS A 301 -20.10 16.70 -3.35
N PRO A 302 -20.58 17.81 -3.94
CA PRO A 302 -21.42 17.78 -5.13
C PRO A 302 -20.75 17.10 -6.35
N SER A 303 -19.42 16.90 -6.36
CA SER A 303 -18.72 16.15 -7.42
C SER A 303 -18.71 14.63 -7.22
N TYR A 304 -19.07 14.11 -6.05
CA TYR A 304 -19.31 12.68 -5.82
C TYR A 304 -20.69 12.23 -6.36
N TYR A 305 -21.42 13.18 -6.96
CA TYR A 305 -22.81 13.09 -7.39
C TYR A 305 -23.14 11.83 -8.18
N VAL A 306 -22.32 11.37 -9.13
CA VAL A 306 -22.71 10.22 -9.96
C VAL A 306 -22.89 8.94 -9.12
N THR A 307 -21.95 8.64 -8.23
CA THR A 307 -22.00 7.39 -7.43
C THR A 307 -23.03 7.50 -6.31
N ALA A 308 -23.03 8.60 -5.55
CA ALA A 308 -23.97 8.76 -4.44
C ALA A 308 -25.41 8.96 -4.92
N GLN A 309 -25.65 9.66 -6.03
CA GLN A 309 -26.99 9.82 -6.62
C GLN A 309 -27.53 8.47 -7.11
N SER A 310 -26.71 7.66 -7.79
CA SER A 310 -27.12 6.32 -8.22
C SER A 310 -27.50 5.43 -7.03
N ASN A 311 -26.75 5.50 -5.94
CA ASN A 311 -27.08 4.76 -4.72
C ASN A 311 -28.32 5.32 -4.01
N LEU A 312 -28.51 6.64 -4.02
CA LEU A 312 -29.70 7.32 -3.49
C LEU A 312 -30.96 6.91 -4.25
N GLU A 313 -30.90 6.86 -5.59
CA GLU A 313 -32.01 6.39 -6.42
C GLU A 313 -32.39 4.94 -6.11
N LYS A 314 -31.39 4.06 -5.96
CA LYS A 314 -31.62 2.66 -5.52
C LYS A 314 -32.30 2.61 -4.16
N ALA A 315 -31.81 3.39 -3.19
CA ALA A 315 -32.38 3.41 -1.85
C ALA A 315 -33.82 3.95 -1.82
N ARG A 316 -34.12 4.99 -2.61
CA ARG A 316 -35.49 5.54 -2.76
C ARG A 316 -36.43 4.56 -3.45
N ALA A 317 -35.96 3.86 -4.48
CA ALA A 317 -36.75 2.83 -5.15
C ALA A 317 -37.06 1.66 -4.21
N ALA A 318 -36.07 1.20 -3.44
CA ALA A 318 -36.25 0.15 -2.44
C ALA A 318 -37.23 0.58 -1.34
N LEU A 319 -37.10 1.81 -0.81
CA LEU A 319 -38.04 2.35 0.17
C LEU A 319 -39.48 2.43 -0.36
N LYS A 320 -39.66 2.80 -1.64
CA LYS A 320 -40.99 2.83 -2.28
C LYS A 320 -41.57 1.41 -2.41
N ALA A 321 -40.73 0.41 -2.71
CA ALA A 321 -41.16 -0.97 -2.78
C ALA A 321 -41.61 -1.50 -1.40
N ASP A 322 -40.87 -1.18 -0.33
CA ASP A 322 -41.22 -1.58 1.04
C ASP A 322 -42.59 -1.03 1.49
N LYS A 323 -42.92 0.19 1.06
CA LYS A 323 -44.19 0.86 1.45
C LYS A 323 -45.41 0.34 0.68
N GLY A 324 -45.21 -0.45 -0.38
CA GLY A 324 -46.28 -0.98 -1.24
C GLY A 324 -47.15 0.09 -1.92
N PRO A 325 -48.04 -0.30 -2.85
CA PRO A 325 -49.04 0.61 -3.39
C PRO A 325 -50.24 0.70 -2.41
N PHE A 326 -50.12 1.55 -1.38
CA PHE A 326 -51.15 1.97 -0.41
C PHE A 326 -51.99 0.90 0.35
N PRO A 327 -52.07 0.97 1.70
CA PRO A 327 -53.22 0.49 2.46
C PRO A 327 -54.29 1.59 2.46
N GLY A 328 -55.30 1.50 1.58
CA GLY A 328 -56.42 2.43 1.63
C GLY A 328 -57.13 2.67 0.31
N SER A 329 -57.94 1.71 -0.12
CA SER A 329 -59.14 2.02 -0.90
C SER A 329 -60.19 1.01 -0.46
N PRO A 330 -61.30 1.43 0.17
CA PRO A 330 -62.40 0.51 0.41
C PRO A 330 -62.87 0.06 -0.97
N CYS A 331 -62.78 -1.25 -1.21
CA CYS A 331 -63.39 -1.88 -2.36
C CYS A 331 -64.91 -1.69 -2.21
N GLN A 332 -65.44 -0.59 -2.74
CA GLN A 332 -66.87 -0.47 -2.97
C GLN A 332 -67.20 -1.40 -4.13
N LEU A 333 -67.68 -2.59 -3.79
CA LEU A 333 -68.36 -3.45 -4.75
C LEU A 333 -69.60 -2.70 -5.24
N PRO A 334 -69.81 -2.58 -6.57
CA PRO A 334 -71.07 -2.07 -7.07
C PRO A 334 -72.18 -3.05 -6.67
N ALA A 335 -73.19 -2.54 -5.97
CA ALA A 335 -74.42 -3.26 -5.71
C ALA A 335 -75.14 -3.48 -7.05
N ASN A 336 -75.31 -4.75 -7.42
CA ASN A 336 -76.31 -5.22 -8.38
C ASN A 336 -76.90 -6.52 -7.86
#